data_AF-A0A533UCQ4-F1
#
_entry.id   AF-A0A533UCQ4-F1
#
_cell.length_a   1.000
_cell.length_b   1.000
_cell.length_c   1.000
_cell.angle_alpha   90.00
_cell.angle_beta   90.00
_cell.angle_gamma   90.00
#
_symmetry.space_group_name_H-M   'P 1'
#
loop_
_entity.id
_entity.type
_entity.pdbx_description
1 polymer ?
#
loop_
_entity_poly.entity_id
_entity_poly.type
_entity_poly.pdbx_seq_one_letter_code
_entity_poly.pdbx_strand_id
1 'polypeptide(L)'
;MLPEHCSIRDKGVDCPMPPEFIISIKVQDDEYMVGITCDGHKKTFMEKLEILQKEGKVPNGTIHFTGLKAVGTDCIRMDPNDLIQL
;
A
#
# COMPACT_ATOMS: atom_id res chain seq x y z
N MET A 1 -3.85 -3.60 -11.63
CA MET A 1 -4.70 -2.42 -11.34
C MET A 1 -4.59 -2.11 -9.85
N LEU A 2 -4.60 -0.84 -9.46
CA LEU A 2 -4.64 -0.46 -8.03
C LEU A 2 -6.04 -0.73 -7.47
N PRO A 3 -6.17 -1.01 -6.15
CA PRO A 3 -7.47 -1.20 -5.52
C PRO A 3 -8.33 0.06 -5.61
N GLU A 4 -9.65 -0.10 -5.75
CA GLU A 4 -10.60 1.00 -5.80
C GLU A 4 -10.82 1.67 -4.43
N HIS A 5 -10.48 0.97 -3.35
CA HIS A 5 -10.73 1.36 -1.98
C HIS A 5 -9.47 1.22 -1.13
N CYS A 6 -9.29 2.11 -0.17
CA CYS A 6 -8.18 2.04 0.78
C CYS A 6 -8.35 0.86 1.76
N SER A 7 -7.27 0.42 2.42
CA SER A 7 -7.28 -0.80 3.24
C SER A 7 -7.96 -0.67 4.62
N ILE A 8 -8.72 0.40 4.87
CA ILE A 8 -9.35 0.65 6.18
C ILE A 8 -10.86 0.39 6.10
N ARG A 9 -11.35 -0.27 7.15
CA ARG A 9 -12.76 -0.53 7.39
C ARG A 9 -13.19 0.25 8.63
N ASP A 10 -14.09 1.22 8.45
CA ASP A 10 -14.68 1.97 9.57
C ASP A 10 -16.05 1.37 9.90
N LYS A 11 -16.23 0.97 11.16
CA LYS A 11 -17.50 0.39 11.67
C LYS A 11 -18.06 -0.77 10.83
N GLY A 12 -17.19 -1.57 10.22
CA GLY A 12 -17.59 -2.71 9.39
C GLY A 12 -17.82 -2.39 7.91
N VAL A 13 -17.71 -1.13 7.50
CA VAL A 13 -17.86 -0.68 6.11
C VAL A 13 -16.49 -0.32 5.54
N ASP A 14 -16.19 -0.83 4.35
CA ASP A 14 -14.94 -0.51 3.65
C ASP A 14 -14.92 0.98 3.27
N CYS A 15 -13.76 1.61 3.41
CA CYS A 15 -13.62 3.01 3.03
C CYS A 15 -13.89 3.17 1.52
N PRO A 16 -14.81 4.06 1.11
CA PRO A 16 -15.14 4.23 -0.31
C PRO A 16 -14.05 4.98 -1.09
N MET A 17 -13.09 5.61 -0.40
CA MET A 17 -12.08 6.46 -1.02
C MET A 17 -10.96 5.62 -1.65
N PRO A 18 -10.48 6.01 -2.85
CA PRO A 18 -9.32 5.37 -3.45
C PRO A 18 -8.07 5.61 -2.59
N PRO A 19 -7.09 4.70 -2.66
CA PRO A 19 -5.83 4.86 -1.97
C PRO A 19 -4.97 5.95 -2.63
N GLU A 20 -4.35 6.79 -1.79
CA GLU A 20 -3.48 7.89 -2.20
C GLU A 20 -2.02 7.65 -1.76
N PHE A 21 -1.81 6.77 -0.79
CA PHE A 21 -0.49 6.48 -0.23
C PHE A 21 -0.24 4.99 -0.10
N ILE A 22 0.98 4.57 -0.43
CA ILE A 22 1.58 3.31 0.02
C ILE A 22 2.19 3.56 1.39
N ILE A 23 2.00 2.58 2.28
CA ILE A 23 2.56 2.58 3.61
C ILE A 23 3.57 1.45 3.70
N SER A 24 4.76 1.80 4.18
CA SER A 24 5.86 0.87 4.39
C SER A 24 6.47 1.04 5.77
N ILE A 25 7.15 0.00 6.25
CA ILE A 25 7.96 0.02 7.45
C ILE A 25 9.41 -0.21 7.03
N LYS A 26 10.27 0.77 7.31
CA LYS A 26 11.71 0.64 7.09
C LYS A 26 12.39 0.10 8.35
N VAL A 27 13.13 -0.99 8.19
CA VAL A 27 13.90 -1.64 9.25
C VAL A 27 15.33 -1.85 8.74
N GLN A 28 16.29 -1.15 9.34
CA GLN A 28 17.69 -1.17 8.89
C GLN A 28 17.78 -0.84 7.39
N ASP A 29 18.22 -1.79 6.56
CA ASP A 29 18.40 -1.67 5.12
C ASP A 29 17.19 -2.17 4.30
N ASP A 30 16.20 -2.79 4.97
CA ASP A 30 14.98 -3.33 4.33
C ASP A 30 13.79 -2.38 4.49
N GLU A 31 12.86 -2.45 3.52
CA GLU A 31 11.58 -1.73 3.56
C GLU A 31 10.43 -2.66 3.15
N TYR A 32 9.45 -2.80 4.04
CA TYR A 32 8.32 -3.71 3.86
C TYR A 32 7.05 -2.91 3.61
N MET A 33 6.42 -3.10 2.46
CA MET A 33 5.08 -2.57 2.20
C MET A 33 4.05 -3.29 3.09
N VAL A 34 3.28 -2.54 3.86
CA VAL A 34 2.29 -3.08 4.81
C VAL A 34 0.85 -2.73 4.45
N GLY A 35 0.62 -1.74 3.58
CA GLY A 35 -0.72 -1.41 3.14
C GLY A 35 -0.81 -0.17 2.27
N ILE A 36 -2.04 0.22 1.98
CA ILE A 36 -2.38 1.45 1.26
C ILE A 36 -3.50 2.18 1.98
N THR A 37 -3.47 3.52 1.94
CA THR A 37 -4.46 4.35 2.62
C THR A 37 -4.83 5.59 1.81
N CYS A 38 -6.01 6.15 2.06
CA CYS A 38 -6.37 7.51 1.62
C CYS A 38 -5.88 8.55 2.63
N ASP A 39 -5.86 9.82 2.26
CA ASP A 39 -5.36 10.89 3.13
C ASP A 39 -6.13 10.96 4.47
N GLY A 40 -7.46 10.85 4.41
CA GLY A 40 -8.34 10.91 5.59
C GLY A 40 -8.07 9.81 6.64
N HIS A 41 -7.47 8.70 6.24
CA HIS A 41 -7.20 7.57 7.12
C HIS A 41 -5.71 7.41 7.49
N LYS A 42 -4.86 8.33 7.06
CA LYS A 42 -3.41 8.28 7.30
C LYS A 42 -3.04 8.20 8.77
N LYS A 43 -3.64 9.06 9.59
CA LYS A 43 -3.39 9.12 11.04
C LYS A 43 -3.83 7.84 11.75
N THR A 44 -5.05 7.38 11.49
CA THR A 44 -5.60 6.14 12.09
C THR A 44 -4.76 4.92 11.72
N PHE A 45 -4.28 4.84 10.47
CA PHE A 45 -3.40 3.76 10.05
C PHE A 45 -2.07 3.79 10.81
N MET A 46 -1.46 4.97 10.95
CA MET A 46 -0.22 5.17 11.71
C MET A 46 -0.36 4.72 13.16
N GLU A 47 -1.39 5.19 13.86
CA GLU A 47 -1.68 4.80 15.25
C GLU A 47 -1.85 3.29 15.39
N LYS A 48 -2.54 2.66 14.42
CA LYS A 48 -2.71 1.20 14.41
C LYS A 48 -1.39 0.46 14.20
N LEU A 49 -0.55 0.92 13.29
CA LEU A 49 0.78 0.34 13.06
C LEU A 49 1.69 0.47 14.28
N GLU A 50 1.68 1.60 14.97
CA GLU A 50 2.46 1.79 16.20
C GLU A 50 2.06 0.77 17.28
N ILE A 51 0.76 0.50 17.43
CA ILE A 51 0.26 -0.54 18.35
C ILE A 51 0.76 -1.92 17.90
N LEU A 52 0.66 -2.24 16.60
CA LEU A 52 1.10 -3.54 16.07
C LEU A 52 2.61 -3.75 16.20
N GLN A 53 3.42 -2.69 16.09
CA GLN A 53 4.86 -2.74 16.35
C GLN A 53 5.15 -3.02 17.83
N LYS A 54 4.43 -2.37 18.75
CA LYS A 54 4.53 -2.63 20.20
C LYS A 54 4.12 -4.04 20.57
N GLU A 55 3.11 -4.59 19.90
CA GLU A 55 2.66 -5.98 20.05
C GLU A 55 3.57 -7.00 19.36
N GLY A 56 4.58 -6.57 18.58
CA GLY A 56 5.48 -7.46 17.84
C GLY A 56 4.83 -8.18 16.65
N LYS A 57 3.66 -7.71 16.19
CA LYS A 57 2.95 -8.30 15.03
C LYS A 57 3.48 -7.80 13.69
N VAL A 58 4.10 -6.61 13.68
CA VAL A 58 4.82 -6.08 12.53
C VAL A 58 6.21 -5.63 12.98
N PRO A 59 7.21 -5.57 12.09
CA PRO A 59 8.57 -5.18 12.45
C PRO A 59 8.63 -3.80 13.09
N ASN A 60 9.44 -3.64 14.14
CA ASN A 60 9.67 -2.35 14.77
C ASN A 60 10.62 -1.52 13.90
N GLY A 61 10.13 -0.40 13.37
CA GLY A 61 10.84 0.40 12.38
C GLY A 61 10.11 1.69 12.05
N THR A 62 10.69 2.49 11.16
CA THR A 62 10.11 3.78 10.79
C THR A 62 8.98 3.59 9.79
N ILE A 63 7.80 4.12 10.10
CA ILE A 63 6.65 4.10 9.19
C ILE A 63 6.82 5.20 8.15
N HIS A 64 6.76 4.82 6.87
CA HIS A 64 6.85 5.73 5.73
C HIS A 64 5.55 5.78 4.96
N PHE A 65 5.26 6.95 4.37
CA PHE A 65 4.13 7.18 3.50
C PHE A 65 4.63 7.72 2.16
N THR A 66 4.38 6.97 1.10
CA THR A 66 4.77 7.34 -0.26
C THR A 66 3.53 7.56 -1.09
N GLY A 67 3.40 8.73 -1.72
CA GLY A 67 2.27 9.05 -2.59
C GLY A 67 2.19 8.08 -3.77
N LEU A 68 1.00 7.52 -4.00
CA LEU A 68 0.70 6.67 -5.15
C LEU A 68 0.73 7.50 -6.43
N LYS A 69 1.41 6.97 -7.44
CA LYS A 69 1.41 7.52 -8.80
C LYS A 69 0.91 6.43 -9.73
N ALA A 70 -0.20 6.70 -10.42
CA ALA A 70 -0.66 5.81 -11.46
C ALA A 70 0.32 5.87 -12.63
N VAL A 71 0.93 4.73 -12.95
CA VAL A 71 1.73 4.58 -14.16
C VAL A 71 0.94 3.68 -15.09
N GLY A 72 0.56 4.21 -16.25
CA GLY A 72 0.04 3.40 -17.33
C GLY A 72 1.22 2.65 -17.93
N THR A 73 1.25 1.33 -17.73
CA THR A 73 2.09 0.45 -18.52
C THR A 73 1.26 -0.01 -19.70
N ASP A 74 1.80 0.04 -20.92
CA ASP A 74 1.28 -0.79 -22.00
C ASP A 74 1.47 -2.23 -21.55
N CYS A 75 0.43 -2.80 -20.94
CA CYS A 75 0.42 -4.19 -20.57
C CYS A 75 0.49 -4.97 -21.89
N ILE A 76 1.71 -5.31 -22.33
CA ILE A 76 1.92 -6.33 -23.35
C ILE A 76 1.32 -7.58 -22.73
N ARG A 77 0.13 -7.93 -23.17
CA ARG A 77 -0.38 -9.29 -23.01
C ARG A 77 0.64 -10.13 -23.75
N MET A 78 1.57 -10.78 -23.05
CA MET A 78 2.30 -11.89 -23.62
C MET A 78 1.27 -12.99 -23.83
N ASP A 79 0.53 -12.93 -24.94
CA ASP A 79 0.09 -14.16 -25.55
C ASP A 79 1.37 -14.94 -25.85
N PRO A 80 1.48 -16.24 -25.51
CA PRO A 80 2.69 -17.01 -25.79
C PRO A 80 3.05 -17.05 -27.30
N ASN A 81 2.17 -16.57 -28.19
CA ASN A 81 2.45 -16.37 -29.62
C ASN A 81 2.80 -14.92 -30.01
N ASP A 82 2.67 -13.94 -29.11
CA ASP A 82 3.05 -12.55 -29.38
C ASP A 82 4.57 -12.40 -29.17
N LEU A 83 5.31 -12.67 -30.25
CA LEU A 83 6.76 -12.44 -30.31
C LEU A 83 7.03 -10.94 -30.26
N ILE A 84 7.78 -10.51 -29.24
CA ILE A 84 8.37 -9.17 -29.21
C ILE A 84 9.43 -9.10 -30.32
N GLN A 85 9.18 -8.32 -31.36
CA GLN A 85 10.19 -7.96 -32.35
C GLN A 85 11.00 -6.76 -31.82
N LEU A 86 12.34 -6.90 -31.85
CA LEU A 86 13.33 -5.87 -31.53
C LEU A 86 13.50 -4.88 -32.67
#